data_AF-A0A1B2YTF3-F1
#
_entry.id   AF-A0A1B2YTF3-F1
#
_cell.length_a   1.000
_cell.length_b   1.000
_cell.length_c   1.000
_cell.angle_alpha   90.00
_cell.angle_beta   90.00
_cell.angle_gamma   90.00
#
_symmetry.space_group_name_H-M   'P 1'
#
loop_
_entity.id
_entity.type
_entity.pdbx_description
1 polymer ?
#
loop_
_entity_poly.entity_id
_entity_poly.type
_entity_poly.pdbx_seq_one_letter_code
_entity_poly.pdbx_strand_id
1 'polypeptide(L)'
;IQAQDTSYHEDVLAYFKVNGTEAQYSNATDGLFDLLKKQYESQNVPESVWTELKADSPKQVERVLNMLVSAYRGTYSHEDIQNMLAFYETGTGRQLLADRTALDYEQQKEASVFYNTPTGQKILMAEPDIAQNIGEISQIWSRDLYRSMVDKLAEKGYSM
;
A
#
# COMPACT_ATOMS: atom_id res chain seq x y z
N ILE A 1 4.49 23.82 -5.27
CA ILE A 1 3.91 22.57 -5.80
C ILE A 1 2.96 22.99 -6.92
N GLN A 2 3.17 22.53 -8.15
CA GLN A 2 2.32 22.90 -9.30
C GLN A 2 1.03 22.06 -9.28
N ALA A 3 -0.06 22.57 -9.85
CA ALA A 3 -1.36 21.87 -9.86
C ALA A 3 -1.29 20.46 -10.48
N GLN A 4 -0.39 20.25 -11.44
CA GLN A 4 -0.15 18.96 -12.10
C GLN A 4 0.57 17.94 -11.19
N ASP A 5 1.41 18.40 -10.26
CA ASP A 5 2.05 17.52 -9.27
C ASP A 5 1.06 17.01 -8.23
N THR A 6 0.09 17.85 -7.85
CA THR A 6 -0.99 17.50 -6.91
C THR A 6 -1.93 16.48 -7.52
N SER A 7 -2.36 16.67 -8.76
CA SER A 7 -3.28 15.72 -9.41
C SER A 7 -2.66 14.35 -9.67
N TYR A 8 -1.38 14.28 -10.06
CA TYR A 8 -0.67 13.00 -10.17
C TYR A 8 -0.67 12.25 -8.83
N HIS A 9 -0.34 12.96 -7.75
CA HIS A 9 -0.28 12.39 -6.42
C HIS A 9 -1.63 11.80 -6.01
N GLU A 10 -2.71 12.58 -6.15
CA GLU A 10 -4.07 12.17 -5.80
C GLU A 10 -4.51 10.94 -6.60
N ASP A 11 -4.22 10.89 -7.89
CA ASP A 11 -4.56 9.74 -8.74
C ASP A 11 -3.77 8.48 -8.33
N VAL A 12 -2.49 8.61 -7.96
CA VAL A 12 -1.73 7.44 -7.46
C VAL A 12 -2.30 6.94 -6.13
N LEU A 13 -2.68 7.84 -5.21
CA LEU A 13 -3.31 7.43 -3.95
C LEU A 13 -4.67 6.76 -4.19
N ALA A 14 -5.47 7.28 -5.12
CA ALA A 14 -6.71 6.64 -5.53
C ALA A 14 -6.44 5.24 -6.09
N TYR A 15 -5.37 5.08 -6.89
CA TYR A 15 -4.99 3.79 -7.43
C TYR A 15 -4.61 2.79 -6.34
N PHE A 16 -3.87 3.21 -5.31
CA PHE A 16 -3.54 2.36 -4.16
C PHE A 16 -4.75 1.89 -3.36
N LYS A 17 -5.83 2.69 -3.36
CA LYS A 17 -7.10 2.28 -2.77
C LYS A 17 -7.80 1.23 -3.63
N VAL A 18 -7.86 1.45 -4.95
CA VAL A 18 -8.51 0.54 -5.91
C VAL A 18 -7.80 -0.82 -5.96
N ASN A 19 -6.47 -0.83 -5.99
CA ASN A 19 -5.69 -2.06 -6.15
C ASN A 19 -5.44 -2.83 -4.83
N GLY A 20 -5.92 -2.30 -3.70
CA GLY A 20 -5.80 -2.95 -2.38
C GLY A 20 -4.50 -2.67 -1.61
N THR A 21 -3.58 -1.85 -2.16
CA THR A 21 -2.33 -1.48 -1.49
C THR A 21 -2.58 -0.80 -0.14
N GLU A 22 -3.53 0.14 -0.08
CA GLU A 22 -3.90 0.81 1.19
C GLU A 22 -4.34 -0.21 2.26
N ALA A 23 -5.22 -1.15 1.88
CA ALA A 23 -5.69 -2.19 2.78
C ALA A 23 -4.56 -3.13 3.23
N GLN A 24 -3.63 -3.48 2.32
CA GLN A 24 -2.46 -4.30 2.65
C GLN A 24 -1.60 -3.65 3.73
N TYR A 25 -1.31 -2.35 3.63
CA TYR A 25 -0.51 -1.64 4.64
C TYR A 25 -1.27 -1.40 5.95
N SER A 26 -2.59 -1.19 5.88
CA SER A 26 -3.44 -1.18 7.09
C SER A 26 -3.34 -2.52 7.83
N ASN A 27 -3.52 -3.63 7.12
CA ASN A 27 -3.44 -4.97 7.71
C ASN A 27 -2.04 -5.29 8.25
N ALA A 28 -0.98 -4.85 7.57
CA ALA A 28 0.39 -5.01 8.05
C ALA A 28 0.63 -4.22 9.34
N THR A 29 0.05 -3.02 9.46
CA THR A 29 0.10 -2.21 10.68
C THR A 29 -0.61 -2.93 11.84
N ASP A 30 -1.80 -3.48 11.58
CA ASP A 30 -2.54 -4.27 12.58
C ASP A 30 -1.78 -5.52 13.01
N GLY A 31 -1.19 -6.27 12.07
CA GLY A 31 -0.38 -7.45 12.38
C GLY A 31 0.85 -7.14 13.23
N LEU A 32 1.47 -5.97 13.03
CA LEU A 32 2.57 -5.51 13.88
C LEU A 32 2.11 -5.18 15.30
N PHE A 33 0.93 -4.57 15.45
CA PHE A 33 0.31 -4.35 16.76
C PHE A 33 0.07 -5.65 17.50
N ASP A 34 -0.51 -6.65 16.82
CA ASP A 34 -0.78 -7.96 17.43
C ASP A 34 0.52 -8.66 17.86
N LEU A 35 1.57 -8.56 17.04
CA LEU A 35 2.90 -9.05 17.38
C LEU A 35 3.44 -8.38 18.65
N LEU A 36 3.38 -7.05 18.74
CA LEU A 36 3.89 -6.30 19.90
C LEU A 36 3.06 -6.55 21.15
N LYS A 37 1.72 -6.63 21.05
CA LYS A 37 0.86 -7.01 22.17
C LYS A 37 1.32 -8.34 22.77
N LYS A 38 1.59 -9.33 21.91
CA LYS A 38 2.11 -10.64 22.32
C LYS A 38 3.50 -10.56 22.96
N GLN A 39 4.42 -9.80 22.38
CA GLN A 39 5.78 -9.64 22.92
C GLN A 39 5.79 -8.99 24.32
N TYR A 40 4.84 -8.09 24.60
CA TYR A 40 4.73 -7.35 25.85
C TYR A 40 3.72 -7.95 26.85
N GLU A 41 3.22 -9.18 26.62
CA GLU A 41 2.24 -9.83 27.50
C GLU A 41 2.67 -9.87 28.97
N SER A 42 3.95 -10.14 29.24
CA SER A 42 4.50 -10.21 30.60
C SER A 42 4.52 -8.87 31.33
N GLN A 43 4.47 -7.75 30.59
CA GLN A 43 4.52 -6.40 31.13
C GLN A 43 3.13 -5.88 31.55
N ASN A 44 2.06 -6.65 31.31
CA ASN A 44 0.67 -6.27 31.65
C ASN A 44 0.29 -4.86 31.16
N VAL A 45 0.72 -4.50 29.94
CA VAL A 45 0.45 -3.18 29.34
C VAL A 45 -1.07 -2.96 29.24
N PRO A 46 -1.61 -1.87 29.84
CA PRO A 46 -3.04 -1.59 29.79
C PRO A 46 -3.57 -1.36 28.38
N GLU A 47 -4.83 -1.77 28.11
CA GLU A 47 -5.46 -1.57 26.79
C GLU A 47 -5.56 -0.10 26.38
N SER A 48 -5.62 0.83 27.34
CA SER A 48 -5.58 2.27 27.06
C SER A 48 -4.28 2.71 26.38
N VAL A 49 -3.15 2.12 26.75
CA VAL A 49 -1.86 2.39 26.12
C VAL A 49 -1.86 1.86 24.68
N TRP A 50 -2.35 0.64 24.48
CA TRP A 50 -2.48 0.07 23.12
C TRP A 50 -3.39 0.90 22.21
N THR A 51 -4.51 1.36 22.75
CA THR A 51 -5.47 2.23 22.03
C THR A 51 -4.80 3.54 21.62
N GLU A 52 -4.03 4.15 22.51
CA GLU A 52 -3.29 5.39 22.23
C GLU A 52 -2.25 5.18 21.13
N LEU A 53 -1.47 4.10 21.18
CA LEU A 53 -0.48 3.79 20.15
C LEU A 53 -1.15 3.53 18.78
N LYS A 54 -2.28 2.81 18.76
CA LYS A 54 -3.03 2.48 17.55
C LYS A 54 -3.70 3.69 16.89
N ALA A 55 -3.92 4.78 17.64
CA ALA A 55 -4.49 6.01 17.10
C ALA A 55 -3.63 6.64 15.98
N ASP A 56 -2.32 6.36 15.94
CA ASP A 56 -1.44 6.86 14.89
C ASP A 56 -1.39 5.96 13.63
N SER A 57 -2.05 4.79 13.62
CA SER A 57 -2.04 3.86 12.47
C SER A 57 -2.41 4.53 11.13
N PRO A 58 -3.47 5.36 11.03
CA PRO A 58 -3.82 6.00 9.76
C PRO A 58 -2.67 6.85 9.19
N LYS A 59 -1.95 7.58 10.05
CA LYS A 59 -0.80 8.40 9.63
C LYS A 59 0.37 7.54 9.16
N GLN A 60 0.55 6.36 9.74
CA GLN A 60 1.62 5.43 9.34
C GLN A 60 1.32 4.78 7.99
N VAL A 61 0.05 4.45 7.72
CA VAL A 61 -0.40 4.00 6.40
C VAL A 61 -0.24 5.12 5.38
N GLU A 62 -0.71 6.33 5.68
CA GLU A 62 -0.54 7.49 4.81
C GLU A 62 0.93 7.73 4.47
N ARG A 63 1.84 7.66 5.48
CA ARG A 63 3.28 7.84 5.28
C ARG A 63 3.84 6.87 4.24
N VAL A 64 3.52 5.58 4.32
CA VAL A 64 4.04 4.61 3.35
C VAL A 64 3.43 4.78 1.97
N LEU A 65 2.13 5.07 1.87
CA LEU A 65 1.50 5.36 0.57
C LEU A 65 2.18 6.55 -0.11
N ASN A 66 2.46 7.62 0.63
CA ASN A 66 3.21 8.78 0.13
C ASN A 66 4.63 8.41 -0.35
N MET A 67 5.32 7.50 0.34
CA MET A 67 6.63 7.00 -0.11
C MET A 67 6.50 6.23 -1.43
N LEU A 68 5.47 5.39 -1.57
CA LEU A 68 5.21 4.61 -2.79
C LEU A 68 4.85 5.49 -3.98
N VAL A 69 4.21 6.65 -3.78
CA VAL A 69 3.97 7.62 -4.87
C VAL A 69 5.27 7.99 -5.57
N SER A 70 6.39 8.07 -4.83
CA SER A 70 7.70 8.39 -5.41
C SER A 70 8.24 7.26 -6.30
N ALA A 71 8.02 6.00 -5.90
CA ALA A 71 8.38 4.84 -6.73
C ALA A 71 7.56 4.80 -8.03
N TYR A 72 6.26 5.09 -7.94
CA TYR A 72 5.39 5.14 -9.12
C TYR A 72 5.76 6.28 -10.06
N ARG A 73 6.14 7.45 -9.52
CA ARG A 73 6.58 8.60 -10.32
C ARG A 73 7.84 8.34 -11.15
N GLY A 74 8.71 7.44 -10.69
CA GLY A 74 9.90 7.01 -11.44
C GLY A 74 9.61 6.14 -12.67
N THR A 75 8.40 5.57 -12.75
CA THR A 75 8.06 4.51 -13.72
C THR A 75 6.87 4.87 -14.60
N TYR A 76 5.81 5.42 -14.00
CA TYR A 76 4.52 5.67 -14.63
C TYR A 76 4.29 7.16 -14.82
N SER A 77 3.92 7.55 -16.04
CA SER A 77 3.43 8.90 -16.32
C SER A 77 2.03 9.10 -15.71
N HIS A 78 1.56 10.34 -15.66
CA HIS A 78 0.21 10.62 -15.17
C HIS A 78 -0.86 9.90 -16.00
N GLU A 79 -0.71 9.91 -17.33
CA GLU A 79 -1.60 9.20 -18.24
C GLU A 79 -1.63 7.69 -17.94
N ASP A 80 -0.48 7.07 -17.63
CA ASP A 80 -0.45 5.67 -17.23
C ASP A 80 -1.28 5.41 -15.97
N ILE A 81 -1.15 6.25 -14.94
CA ILE A 81 -1.93 6.12 -13.69
C ILE A 81 -3.43 6.27 -13.95
N GLN A 82 -3.82 7.21 -14.81
CA GLN A 82 -5.22 7.42 -15.18
C GLN A 82 -5.78 6.22 -15.95
N ASN A 83 -5.00 5.65 -16.88
CA ASN A 83 -5.39 4.44 -17.61
C ASN A 83 -5.48 3.22 -16.68
N MET A 84 -4.56 3.10 -15.72
CA MET A 84 -4.59 2.07 -14.68
C MET A 84 -5.85 2.20 -13.82
N LEU A 85 -6.14 3.39 -13.29
CA LEU A 85 -7.37 3.67 -12.54
C LEU A 85 -8.61 3.28 -13.34
N ALA A 86 -8.75 3.81 -14.56
CA ALA A 86 -9.91 3.57 -15.40
C ALA A 86 -10.15 2.07 -15.66
N PHE A 87 -9.07 1.29 -15.83
CA PHE A 87 -9.18 -0.15 -16.04
C PHE A 87 -9.47 -0.92 -14.75
N TYR A 88 -8.71 -0.67 -13.67
CA TYR A 88 -8.87 -1.42 -12.43
C TYR A 88 -10.17 -1.11 -11.67
N GLU A 89 -10.86 -0.03 -12.04
CA GLU A 89 -12.24 0.26 -11.63
C GLU A 89 -13.33 -0.49 -12.42
N THR A 90 -12.99 -1.20 -13.51
CA THR A 90 -13.98 -2.05 -14.22
C THR A 90 -14.28 -3.34 -13.46
N GLY A 91 -15.31 -4.07 -13.88
CA GLY A 91 -15.60 -5.41 -13.35
C GLY A 91 -14.42 -6.37 -13.60
N THR A 92 -13.85 -6.34 -14.79
CA THR A 92 -12.68 -7.14 -15.18
C THR A 92 -11.45 -6.75 -14.39
N GLY A 93 -11.16 -5.44 -14.26
CA GLY A 93 -10.03 -4.94 -13.49
C GLY A 93 -10.09 -5.34 -12.01
N ARG A 94 -11.27 -5.20 -11.38
CA ARG A 94 -11.47 -5.66 -10.00
C ARG A 94 -11.33 -7.18 -9.85
N GLN A 95 -11.86 -7.95 -10.80
CA GLN A 95 -11.71 -9.42 -10.78
C GLN A 95 -10.24 -9.83 -10.90
N LEU A 96 -9.46 -9.16 -11.75
CA LEU A 96 -8.01 -9.40 -11.87
C LEU A 96 -7.26 -9.17 -10.56
N LEU A 97 -7.61 -8.12 -9.82
CA LEU A 97 -7.02 -7.80 -8.52
C LEU A 97 -7.40 -8.81 -7.43
N ALA A 98 -8.65 -9.30 -7.47
CA ALA A 98 -9.17 -10.23 -6.47
C ALA A 98 -8.76 -11.68 -6.73
N ASP A 99 -9.03 -12.19 -7.93
CA ASP A 99 -8.71 -13.55 -8.36
C ASP A 99 -8.69 -13.65 -9.89
N ARG A 100 -7.48 -13.63 -10.46
CA ARG A 100 -7.25 -13.79 -11.90
C ARG A 100 -7.76 -15.12 -12.46
N THR A 101 -7.86 -16.17 -11.66
CA THR A 101 -8.27 -17.50 -12.13
C THR A 101 -9.78 -17.62 -12.35
N ALA A 102 -10.55 -16.68 -11.77
CA ALA A 102 -12.00 -16.64 -11.86
C ALA A 102 -12.54 -15.75 -13.00
N LEU A 103 -11.68 -15.30 -13.92
CA LEU A 103 -12.13 -14.52 -15.08
C LEU A 103 -12.95 -15.37 -16.06
N ASP A 104 -14.12 -14.86 -16.44
CA ASP A 104 -14.87 -15.41 -17.56
C ASP A 104 -14.24 -15.06 -18.92
N TYR A 105 -14.81 -15.62 -19.99
CA TYR A 105 -14.28 -15.42 -21.34
C TYR A 105 -14.28 -13.95 -21.81
N GLU A 106 -15.32 -13.18 -21.50
CA GLU A 106 -15.40 -11.77 -21.92
C GLU A 106 -14.43 -10.91 -21.09
N GLN A 107 -14.30 -11.20 -19.80
CA GLN A 107 -13.31 -10.56 -18.94
C GLN A 107 -11.88 -10.86 -19.38
N GLN A 108 -11.58 -12.10 -19.78
CA GLN A 108 -10.27 -12.45 -20.34
C GLN A 108 -9.95 -11.64 -21.60
N LYS A 109 -10.95 -11.44 -22.48
CA LYS A 109 -10.81 -10.63 -23.68
C LYS A 109 -10.58 -9.16 -23.35
N GLU A 110 -11.36 -8.58 -22.45
CA GLU A 110 -11.20 -7.18 -22.00
C GLU A 110 -9.80 -6.98 -21.37
N ALA A 111 -9.37 -7.90 -20.51
CA ALA A 111 -8.03 -7.88 -19.93
C ALA A 111 -6.95 -7.95 -21.02
N SER A 112 -7.09 -8.84 -21.99
CA SER A 112 -6.13 -8.95 -23.11
C SER A 112 -6.07 -7.66 -23.93
N VAL A 113 -7.19 -6.98 -24.15
CA VAL A 113 -7.22 -5.69 -24.85
C VAL A 113 -6.46 -4.64 -24.06
N PHE A 114 -6.69 -4.53 -22.75
CA PHE A 114 -5.98 -3.57 -21.90
C PHE A 114 -4.48 -3.84 -21.87
N TYR A 115 -4.06 -5.08 -21.64
CA TYR A 115 -2.64 -5.41 -21.57
C TYR A 115 -1.92 -5.27 -22.92
N ASN A 116 -2.63 -5.16 -24.05
CA ASN A 116 -2.06 -4.82 -25.36
C ASN A 116 -1.87 -3.30 -25.59
N THR A 117 -2.32 -2.45 -24.67
CA THR A 117 -2.08 -1.00 -24.73
C THR A 117 -0.65 -0.64 -24.30
N PRO A 118 -0.13 0.57 -24.61
CA PRO A 118 1.16 1.02 -24.11
C PRO A 118 1.27 0.98 -22.58
N THR A 119 0.24 1.44 -21.85
CA THR A 119 0.20 1.37 -20.39
C THR A 119 0.19 -0.08 -19.90
N GLY A 120 -0.63 -0.94 -20.50
CA GLY A 120 -0.69 -2.36 -20.17
C GLY A 120 0.65 -3.09 -20.35
N GLN A 121 1.33 -2.85 -21.46
CA GLN A 121 2.67 -3.39 -21.70
C GLN A 121 3.70 -2.83 -20.71
N LYS A 122 3.61 -1.54 -20.37
CA LYS A 122 4.48 -0.92 -19.38
C LYS A 122 4.33 -1.55 -18.00
N ILE A 123 3.11 -1.87 -17.55
CA ILE A 123 2.87 -2.58 -16.29
C ILE A 123 3.64 -3.90 -16.27
N LEU A 124 3.54 -4.70 -17.34
CA LEU A 124 4.21 -6.01 -17.44
C LEU A 124 5.74 -5.88 -17.45
N MET A 125 6.28 -4.85 -18.12
CA MET A 125 7.72 -4.62 -18.19
C MET A 125 8.30 -4.06 -16.89
N ALA A 126 7.55 -3.20 -16.20
CA ALA A 126 7.99 -2.51 -15.00
C ALA A 126 7.72 -3.29 -13.70
N GLU A 127 6.98 -4.40 -13.76
CA GLU A 127 6.60 -5.20 -12.58
C GLU A 127 7.81 -5.54 -11.68
N PRO A 128 8.95 -6.05 -12.21
CA PRO A 128 10.09 -6.40 -11.34
C PRO A 128 10.69 -5.19 -10.62
N ASP A 129 10.88 -4.08 -11.34
CA ASP A 129 11.50 -2.87 -10.81
C ASP A 129 10.60 -2.19 -9.77
N ILE A 130 9.29 -2.14 -10.05
CA ILE A 130 8.30 -1.64 -9.10
C ILE A 130 8.26 -2.54 -7.87
N ALA A 131 8.22 -3.86 -8.02
CA ALA A 131 8.21 -4.79 -6.90
C ALA A 131 9.45 -4.63 -6.01
N GLN A 132 10.64 -4.43 -6.60
CA GLN A 132 11.85 -4.13 -5.85
C GLN A 132 11.72 -2.83 -5.06
N ASN A 133 11.35 -1.72 -5.72
CA ASN A 133 11.22 -0.41 -5.07
C ASN A 133 10.18 -0.41 -3.95
N ILE A 134 9.03 -1.06 -4.17
CA ILE A 134 8.00 -1.25 -3.16
C ILE A 134 8.61 -2.02 -1.98
N GLY A 135 9.31 -3.14 -2.22
CA GLY A 135 9.93 -3.94 -1.17
C GLY A 135 10.91 -3.15 -0.30
N GLU A 136 11.79 -2.36 -0.91
CA GLU A 136 12.74 -1.48 -0.19
C GLU A 136 12.01 -0.45 0.68
N ILE A 137 10.98 0.19 0.14
CA ILE A 137 10.13 1.13 0.88
C ILE A 137 9.40 0.44 2.04
N SER A 138 8.82 -0.74 1.80
CA SER A 138 8.12 -1.52 2.84
C SER A 138 9.06 -1.93 3.97
N GLN A 139 10.30 -2.30 3.66
CA GLN A 139 11.32 -2.66 4.66
C GLN A 139 11.71 -1.46 5.53
N ILE A 140 11.94 -0.30 4.91
CA ILE A 140 12.24 0.94 5.64
C ILE A 140 11.08 1.32 6.55
N TRP A 141 9.86 1.36 6.00
CA TRP A 141 8.66 1.73 6.73
C TRP A 141 8.37 0.79 7.90
N SER A 142 8.40 -0.53 7.68
CA SER A 142 8.07 -1.52 8.73
C SER A 142 9.07 -1.48 9.89
N ARG A 143 10.36 -1.32 9.59
CA ARG A 143 11.40 -1.14 10.62
C ARG A 143 11.18 0.14 11.42
N ASP A 144 10.91 1.25 10.73
CA ASP A 144 10.69 2.54 11.39
C ASP A 144 9.41 2.53 12.25
N LEU A 145 8.35 1.87 11.75
CA LEU A 145 7.09 1.69 12.47
C LEU A 145 7.28 0.87 13.74
N TYR A 146 7.95 -0.29 13.64
CA TYR A 146 8.28 -1.14 14.78
C TYR A 146 9.06 -0.37 15.84
N ARG A 147 10.13 0.31 15.42
CA ARG A 147 10.94 1.13 16.32
C ARG A 147 10.10 2.22 16.99
N SER A 148 9.26 2.93 16.24
CA SER A 148 8.41 3.98 16.81
C SER A 148 7.44 3.44 17.86
N MET A 149 6.87 2.24 17.68
CA MET A 149 5.99 1.63 18.67
C MET A 149 6.75 1.18 19.92
N VAL A 150 7.92 0.57 19.76
CA VAL A 150 8.79 0.17 20.88
C VAL A 150 9.26 1.39 21.67
N ASP A 151 9.70 2.45 21.00
CA ASP A 151 10.13 3.70 21.64
C ASP A 151 8.98 4.31 22.47
N LYS A 152 7.76 4.35 21.92
CA LYS A 152 6.55 4.83 22.65
C LYS A 152 6.18 3.95 23.85
N LEU A 153 6.39 2.64 23.77
CA LEU A 153 6.19 1.73 24.91
C LEU A 153 7.25 2.00 25.99
N ALA A 154 8.50 2.18 25.60
CA ALA A 154 9.60 2.48 26.51
C ALA A 154 9.41 3.84 27.22
N GLU A 155 8.97 4.87 26.51
CA GLU A 155 8.59 6.18 27.09
C GLU A 155 7.50 6.07 28.16
N LYS A 156 6.64 5.06 28.04
CA LYS A 156 5.56 4.77 29.01
C LYS A 156 6.01 3.79 30.12
N GLY A 157 7.29 3.43 30.16
CA GLY A 157 7.87 2.56 31.18
C GLY A 157 7.88 1.06 30.84
N TYR A 158 7.46 0.68 29.63
CA TYR A 158 7.44 -0.72 29.18
C TYR A 158 8.66 -0.98 28.29
N SER A 159 9.68 -1.61 28.86
CA SER A 159 10.86 -2.07 28.11
C SER A 159 10.84 -3.59 28.01
N MET A 160 11.25 -4.13 26.85
CA MET A 160 11.53 -5.56 26.72
C MET A 160 12.83 -5.94 27.43
#